data_AF-A0A351GR37-F1
#
_entry.id   AF-A0A351GR37-F1
#
_cell.length_a   1.000
_cell.length_b   1.000
_cell.length_c   1.000
_cell.angle_alpha   90.00
_cell.angle_beta   90.00
_cell.angle_gamma   90.00
#
_symmetry.space_group_name_H-M   'P 1'
#
loop_
_entity.id
_entity.type
_entity.pdbx_description
1 polymer ?
#
loop_
_entity_poly.entity_id
_entity_poly.type
_entity_poly.pdbx_seq_one_letter_code
_entity_poly.pdbx_strand_id
1 'polypeptide(L)' 'FRLWLSMAGDRELPECFKQRYGSIIVGDRGGIITSATRLHAPLD' A
#
# COMPACT_ATOMS: atom_id res chain seq x y z
N PHE A 1 8.59 2.26 -7.99
CA PHE A 1 7.67 1.90 -6.88
C PHE A 1 6.29 1.74 -7.45
N ARG A 2 5.51 0.73 -7.01
CA ARG A 2 4.08 0.68 -7.29
C ARG A 2 3.38 1.43 -6.17
N LEU A 3 2.75 2.55 -6.49
CA LEU A 3 1.92 3.28 -5.55
C LEU A 3 0.52 2.68 -5.59
N TRP A 4 0.04 2.19 -4.44
CA TRP A 4 -1.32 1.71 -4.29
C TRP A 4 -2.14 2.83 -3.63
N LEU A 5 -3.10 3.37 -4.38
CA LEU A 5 -4.04 4.35 -3.85
C LEU A 5 -5.26 3.60 -3.33
N SER A 6 -5.70 3.94 -2.12
CA SER A 6 -6.88 3.37 -1.48
C SER A 6 -7.56 4.50 -0.71
N MET A 7 -8.88 4.59 -0.81
CA MET A 7 -9.66 5.60 -0.08
C MET A 7 -9.76 5.23 1.39
N ALA A 8 -10.00 6.22 2.26
CA ALA A 8 -10.28 5.96 3.66
C ALA A 8 -11.54 5.07 3.78
N GLY A 9 -11.44 3.96 4.51
CA GLY A 9 -12.53 3.01 4.69
C GLY A 9 -12.76 2.04 3.53
N ASP A 10 -11.83 1.96 2.58
CA ASP A 10 -11.84 0.94 1.53
C ASP A 10 -11.71 -0.49 2.11
N ARG A 11 -12.00 -1.51 1.31
CA ARG A 11 -12.18 -2.88 1.77
C ARG A 11 -10.94 -3.42 2.51
N GLU A 12 -11.19 -3.99 3.69
CA GLU A 12 -10.17 -4.71 4.46
C GLU A 12 -9.80 -6.03 3.77
N LEU A 13 -8.51 -6.38 3.82
CA LEU A 13 -8.01 -7.64 3.27
C LEU A 13 -7.92 -8.71 4.37
N PRO A 14 -8.26 -9.97 4.06
CA PRO A 14 -8.04 -11.08 4.99
C PRO A 14 -6.57 -11.26 5.39
N GLU A 15 -6.35 -11.84 6.58
CA GLU A 15 -5.03 -12.07 7.17
C GLU A 15 -4.06 -12.87 6.27
N CYS A 16 -4.58 -13.80 5.46
CA CYS A 16 -3.78 -14.61 4.54
C CYS A 16 -2.99 -13.77 3.51
N PHE A 17 -3.38 -12.52 3.29
CA PHE A 17 -2.68 -11.61 2.38
C PHE A 17 -1.45 -10.93 3.01
N LYS A 18 -1.26 -10.97 4.34
CA LYS A 18 -0.06 -10.41 4.99
C LYS A 18 1.23 -11.02 4.48
N GLN A 19 1.24 -12.33 4.20
CA GLN A 19 2.43 -13.01 3.68
C GLN A 19 2.91 -12.42 2.34
N ARG A 20 1.98 -11.92 1.51
CA ARG A 20 2.28 -11.36 0.19
C ARG A 20 2.57 -9.86 0.22
N TYR A 21 1.84 -9.09 1.03
CA TYR A 21 1.88 -7.63 1.00
C TYR A 21 2.56 -6.99 2.23
N GLY A 22 2.95 -7.79 3.22
CA GLY A 22 3.49 -7.33 4.51
C GLY A 22 2.38 -6.80 5.43
N SER A 23 1.69 -5.75 4.98
CA SER A 23 0.55 -5.13 5.67
C SER A 23 -0.76 -5.31 4.89
N ILE A 24 -1.86 -5.40 5.63
CA ILE A 24 -3.24 -5.45 5.11
C ILE A 24 -4.03 -4.17 5.43
N ILE A 25 -3.40 -3.23 6.14
CA ILE A 25 -3.99 -1.94 6.50
C ILE A 25 -4.37 -1.20 5.22
N VAL A 26 -5.58 -0.66 5.20
CA VAL A 26 -6.09 0.12 4.07
C VAL A 26 -5.19 1.33 3.82
N GLY A 27 -4.67 1.46 2.60
CA GLY A 27 -3.74 2.53 2.21
C GLY A 27 -2.25 2.25 2.50
N ASP A 28 -1.92 1.24 3.30
CA ASP A 28 -0.54 0.87 3.62
C ASP A 28 -0.29 -0.59 3.22
N ARG A 29 -0.07 -0.81 1.92
CA ARG A 29 0.08 -2.16 1.34
C ARG A 29 1.23 -2.21 0.34
N GLY A 30 2.17 -3.11 0.61
CA GLY A 30 3.24 -3.45 -0.32
C GLY A 30 4.32 -2.38 -0.46
N GLY A 31 5.48 -2.82 -0.94
CA GLY A 31 6.67 -1.98 -1.10
C GLY A 31 7.49 -1.85 0.18
N ILE A 32 8.75 -1.41 0.04
CA ILE A 32 9.66 -1.17 1.16
C ILE A 32 9.77 0.35 1.31
N ILE A 33 9.14 0.96 2.33
CA ILE A 33 9.28 2.40 2.56
C ILE A 33 10.57 2.66 3.34
N THR A 34 11.43 3.50 2.78
CA THR A 34 12.64 4.01 3.43
C THR A 34 12.54 5.53 3.60
N SER A 35 13.41 6.13 4.42
CA SER A 35 13.48 7.58 4.61
C SER A 35 13.74 8.37 3.32
N ALA A 36 14.32 7.74 2.29
CA ALA A 36 14.55 8.35 0.98
C ALA A 36 13.42 8.09 -0.03
N THR A 37 12.36 7.36 0.35
CA THR A 37 11.29 6.99 -0.57
C THR A 37 10.35 8.17 -0.82
N ARG A 38 10.27 8.63 -2.08
CA ARG A 38 9.30 9.63 -2.53
C ARG A 38 8.14 8.95 -3.26
N LEU A 39 6.94 9.08 -2.71
CA LEU A 39 5.71 8.58 -3.35
C LEU A 39 5.31 9.51 -4.50
N HIS A 40 4.97 8.94 -5.66
CA HIS A 40 4.53 9.68 -6.84
C HIS A 40 3.42 8.92 -7.55
N ALA A 41 2.24 9.55 -7.66
CA ALA A 41 1.15 9.10 -8.51
C ALA A 41 1.21 9.94 -9.81
N PRO A 42 1.57 9.39 -10.97
CA PRO A 42 1.41 10.12 -12.22
C PRO A 42 -0.10 10.33 -12.45
N LEU A 43 -0.53 11.59 -12.53
CA LEU A 43 -1.92 12.01 -12.76
C LEU A 43 -2.05 12.75 -14.12
N ASP A 44 -1.23 12.35 -15.10
CA ASP A 44 -1.28 12.85 -16.48
C ASP A 44 -2.39 12.17 -17.30
#